data_AF-A0A6P0RLG7-F1
#
_entry.id   AF-A0A6P0RLG7-F1
#
_cell.length_a   1.000
_cell.length_b   1.000
_cell.length_c   1.000
_cell.angle_alpha   90.00
_cell.angle_beta   90.00
_cell.angle_gamma   90.00
#
_symmetry.space_group_name_H-M   'P 1'
#
loop_
_entity.id
_entity.type
_entity.pdbx_description
1 polymer ?
#
loop_
_entity_poly.entity_id
_entity_poly.type
_entity_poly.pdbx_seq_one_letter_code
_entity_poly.pdbx_strand_id
1 'polypeptide(L)'
;MHIEFLVEDRSTEETLCHLLPKILGESITFETHFFQGKEDLFSKLPGRLKGYKKWIPDDWRIIILVDRDNEDCHFSYQLSVISYQYLVE
;
A
#
# COMPACT_ATOMS: atom_id res chain seq x y z
N MET A 1 -3.89 -5.64 15.33
CA MET A 1 -3.00 -5.22 14.23
C MET A 1 -3.82 -5.06 12.97
N HIS A 2 -3.66 -3.94 12.28
CA HIS A 2 -4.34 -3.63 11.03
C HIS A 2 -3.34 -3.19 9.96
N ILE A 3 -3.60 -3.53 8.70
CA ILE A 3 -2.74 -3.14 7.56
C ILE A 3 -3.55 -2.40 6.49
N GLU A 4 -3.10 -1.18 6.18
CA GLU A 4 -3.64 -0.33 5.12
C GLU A 4 -2.78 -0.48 3.86
N PHE A 5 -3.36 -0.99 2.77
CA PHE A 5 -2.70 -1.16 1.49
C PHE A 5 -3.08 -0.04 0.53
N LEU A 6 -2.12 0.80 0.16
CA LEU A 6 -2.29 1.86 -0.84
C LEU A 6 -1.67 1.38 -2.15
N VAL A 7 -2.50 1.08 -3.14
CA VAL A 7 -2.07 0.36 -4.36
C VAL A 7 -2.25 1.23 -5.59
N GLU A 8 -1.34 1.10 -6.55
CA GLU A 8 -1.33 1.94 -7.75
C GLU A 8 -2.59 1.80 -8.61
N ASP A 9 -3.17 0.60 -8.71
CA ASP A 9 -4.23 0.29 -9.65
C ASP A 9 -5.27 -0.69 -9.09
N ARG A 10 -6.37 -0.83 -9.83
CA ARG A 10 -7.47 -1.72 -9.44
C ARG A 10 -7.08 -3.20 -9.53
N SER A 11 -6.21 -3.58 -10.47
CA SER A 11 -5.76 -4.98 -10.62
C SER A 11 -5.08 -5.50 -9.36
N THR A 12 -4.23 -4.66 -8.77
CA THR A 12 -3.50 -4.96 -7.54
C THR A 12 -4.45 -5.11 -6.37
N GLU A 13 -5.43 -4.21 -6.23
CA GLU A 13 -6.47 -4.31 -5.20
C GLU A 13 -7.22 -5.65 -5.29
N GLU A 14 -7.73 -5.99 -6.48
CA GLU A 14 -8.45 -7.24 -6.71
C GLU A 14 -7.57 -8.47 -6.39
N THR A 15 -6.27 -8.40 -6.72
CA THR A 15 -5.31 -9.47 -6.38
C THR A 15 -5.14 -9.62 -4.87
N LEU A 16 -4.96 -8.50 -4.15
CA LEU A 16 -4.76 -8.50 -2.71
C LEU A 16 -6.01 -8.98 -1.96
N CYS A 17 -7.21 -8.59 -2.39
CA CYS A 17 -8.48 -9.06 -1.81
C CYS A 17 -8.60 -10.59 -1.78
N HIS A 18 -8.04 -11.28 -2.78
CA HIS A 18 -8.06 -12.75 -2.84
C HIS A 18 -6.85 -13.40 -2.17
N LEU A 19 -5.70 -12.72 -2.16
CA LEU A 19 -4.43 -13.27 -1.68
C LEU A 19 -4.24 -13.06 -0.17
N LEU A 20 -4.51 -11.86 0.33
CA LEU A 20 -4.23 -11.47 1.71
C LEU A 20 -4.97 -12.30 2.76
N PRO A 21 -6.24 -12.73 2.59
CA PRO A 21 -6.89 -13.58 3.57
C PRO A 21 -6.15 -14.90 3.82
N LYS A 22 -5.42 -15.41 2.81
CA LYS A 22 -4.64 -16.65 2.90
C LYS A 22 -3.26 -16.44 3.54
N ILE A 23 -2.72 -15.21 3.45
CA ILE A 23 -1.40 -14.87 3.97
C ILE A 23 -1.48 -14.39 5.42
N LEU A 24 -2.44 -13.52 5.71
CA LEU A 24 -2.55 -12.80 6.98
C LEU A 24 -3.30 -13.61 8.05
N GLY A 25 -4.13 -14.57 7.65
CA GLY A 25 -4.98 -15.33 8.56
C GLY A 25 -6.07 -14.46 9.20
N GLU A 26 -6.68 -14.95 10.28
CA GLU A 26 -7.87 -14.31 10.89
C GLU A 26 -7.53 -13.21 11.91
N SER A 27 -6.28 -13.14 12.38
CA SER A 27 -5.87 -12.23 13.48
C SER A 27 -5.40 -10.85 13.02
N ILE A 28 -5.23 -10.66 11.71
CA ILE A 28 -4.77 -9.40 11.10
C ILE A 28 -5.86 -8.93 10.15
N THR A 29 -6.40 -7.74 10.39
CA THR A 29 -7.35 -7.10 9.48
C THR A 29 -6.59 -6.25 8.46
N PHE A 30 -7.19 -6.04 7.29
CA PHE A 30 -6.60 -5.19 6.26
C PHE A 30 -7.68 -4.42 5.48
N GLU A 31 -7.30 -3.26 4.95
CA GLU A 31 -8.05 -2.51 3.95
C GLU A 31 -7.16 -2.21 2.74
N THR A 32 -7.76 -2.08 1.57
CA THR A 32 -7.09 -1.75 0.32
C THR A 32 -7.70 -0.48 -0.27
N HIS A 33 -6.85 0.37 -0.83
CA HIS A 33 -7.24 1.57 -1.54
C HIS A 33 -6.43 1.69 -2.82
N PHE A 34 -7.08 1.50 -3.96
CA PHE A 34 -6.45 1.75 -5.25
C PHE A 34 -6.44 3.23 -5.64
N PHE A 35 -5.47 3.59 -6.47
CA PHE A 35 -5.31 4.89 -7.10
C PHE A 35 -5.44 4.75 -8.63
N GLN A 36 -5.42 5.86 -9.35
CA GLN A 36 -5.47 5.85 -10.82
C GLN A 36 -4.07 6.03 -11.40
N GLY A 37 -3.19 5.07 -11.13
CA GLY A 37 -1.78 5.11 -11.55
C GLY A 37 -0.88 5.90 -10.59
N LYS A 38 0.42 5.91 -10.90
CA LYS A 38 1.46 6.49 -10.02
C LYS A 38 1.28 7.97 -9.76
N GLU A 39 0.92 8.74 -10.78
CA GLU A 39 0.73 10.18 -10.63
C GLU A 39 -0.39 10.49 -9.63
N ASP A 40 -1.51 9.77 -9.71
CA ASP A 40 -2.63 9.91 -8.77
C ASP A 40 -2.23 9.46 -7.36
N LEU A 41 -1.52 8.35 -7.25
CA LEU A 41 -0.98 7.85 -5.98
C LEU A 41 -0.06 8.89 -5.32
N PHE A 42 1.01 9.32 -5.99
CA PHE A 42 2.01 10.22 -5.42
C PHE A 42 1.45 11.62 -5.12
N SER A 43 0.48 12.10 -5.92
CA SER A 43 -0.15 13.40 -5.64
C SER A 43 -1.05 13.38 -4.40
N LYS A 44 -1.74 12.26 -4.13
CA LYS A 44 -2.67 12.12 -2.99
C LYS A 44 -2.02 11.57 -1.72
N LEU A 45 -0.94 10.80 -1.85
CA LEU A 45 -0.28 10.11 -0.75
C LEU A 45 0.11 11.04 0.42
N PRO A 46 0.73 12.22 0.21
CA PRO A 46 1.09 13.11 1.32
C PRO A 46 -0.11 13.57 2.14
N GLY A 47 -1.23 13.90 1.46
CA GLY A 47 -2.47 14.31 2.12
C GLY A 47 -3.06 13.18 2.96
N ARG A 48 -3.06 11.95 2.42
CA ARG A 48 -3.57 10.77 3.12
C ARG A 48 -2.72 10.41 4.34
N LEU A 49 -1.39 10.38 4.21
CA LEU A 49 -0.47 10.09 5.31
C LEU A 49 -0.55 11.14 6.43
N LYS A 50 -0.71 12.42 6.09
CA LYS A 50 -0.97 13.48 7.07
C LYS A 50 -2.31 13.29 7.79
N GLY A 51 -3.31 12.74 7.09
CA GLY A 51 -4.57 12.30 7.68
C GLY A 51 -4.35 11.19 8.72
N TYR A 52 -3.68 10.12 8.32
CA TYR A 52 -3.38 8.98 9.20
C TYR A 52 -2.60 9.38 10.45
N LYS A 53 -1.59 10.26 10.33
CA LYS A 53 -0.81 10.78 11.46
C LYS A 53 -1.66 11.28 12.64
N LYS A 54 -2.86 11.79 12.36
CA LYS A 54 -3.72 12.39 13.37
C LYS A 54 -4.44 11.37 14.26
N TRP A 55 -4.61 10.12 13.82
CA TRP A 55 -5.56 9.21 14.46
C TRP A 55 -5.21 7.72 14.43
N ILE A 56 -4.24 7.26 13.63
CA ILE A 56 -3.96 5.82 13.56
C ILE A 56 -3.36 5.30 14.89
N PRO A 57 -3.80 4.12 15.38
CA PRO A 57 -3.16 3.41 16.48
C PRO A 57 -1.73 2.94 16.17
N ASP A 58 -0.92 2.70 17.20
CA ASP A 58 0.48 2.25 17.07
C ASP A 58 0.64 0.86 16.42
N ASP A 59 -0.39 0.02 16.46
CA ASP A 59 -0.40 -1.33 15.90
C ASP A 59 -0.87 -1.37 14.43
N TRP A 60 -1.08 -0.21 13.80
CA TRP A 60 -1.38 -0.09 12.38
C TRP A 60 -0.11 -0.08 11.54
N ARG A 61 -0.17 -0.65 10.34
CA ARG A 61 0.89 -0.58 9.33
C ARG A 61 0.29 -0.09 8.02
N ILE A 62 1.03 0.75 7.31
CA ILE A 62 0.66 1.21 5.97
C ILE A 62 1.67 0.60 5.00
N ILE A 63 1.19 -0.06 3.96
CA ILE A 63 1.99 -0.65 2.89
C ILE A 63 1.57 0.04 1.59
N ILE A 64 2.53 0.63 0.89
CA ILE A 64 2.31 1.26 -0.41
C ILE A 64 2.86 0.30 -1.47
N LEU A 65 2.03 -0.14 -2.39
CA LEU A 65 2.40 -1.05 -3.47
C LEU A 65 2.31 -0.31 -4.81
N VAL A 66 3.46 -0.21 -5.48
CA VAL A 66 3.62 0.48 -6.75
C VAL A 66 4.29 -0.49 -7.71
N ASP A 67 3.79 -0.59 -8.93
CA ASP A 67 4.42 -1.43 -9.92
C ASP A 67 5.77 -0.82 -10.32
N ARG A 68 6.72 -1.69 -10.66
CA ARG A 68 8.00 -1.24 -11.17
C ARG A 68 7.88 -1.05 -12.68
N ASP A 69 7.94 0.20 -13.13
CA ASP A 69 8.09 0.50 -14.57
C ASP A 69 9.57 0.36 -14.92
N ASN A 70 10.02 -0.86 -15.15
CA ASN A 70 11.22 -1.07 -15.94
C ASN A 70 10.75 -1.36 -17.38
N GLU A 71 11.16 -0.54 -18.34
CA GLU A 71 11.01 -0.86 -19.78
C GLU A 71 11.73 -2.17 -20.18
N ASP A 72 12.56 -2.73 -19.28
CA ASP A 72 13.13 -4.07 -19.41
C ASP A 72 12.33 -5.11 -18.60
N CYS A 73 11.50 -5.87 -19.32
CA CYS A 73 10.71 -7.01 -18.82
C CYS A 73 11.56 -8.21 -18.37
N HIS A 74 12.45 -8.02 -17.39
CA HIS A 74 13.03 -9.11 -16.60
C HIS A 74 12.45 -9.06 -15.19
N PHE A 75 11.25 -9.64 -15.05
CA PHE A 75 10.68 -10.23 -13.83
C PHE A 75 11.14 -9.63 -12.49
N SER A 76 10.36 -8.75 -11.87
CA SER A 76 10.37 -8.57 -10.40
C SER A 76 9.28 -7.61 -9.92
N TYR A 77 8.26 -8.12 -9.23
CA TYR A 77 7.47 -7.32 -8.31
C TYR A 77 8.42 -6.75 -7.25
N GLN A 78 8.58 -5.43 -7.19
CA GLN A 78 9.35 -4.80 -6.12
C GLN A 78 8.37 -4.36 -5.03
N LEU A 79 8.30 -5.15 -3.96
CA LEU A 79 7.64 -4.76 -2.72
C LEU A 79 8.49 -3.68 -2.05
N SER A 80 8.23 -2.41 -2.33
CA SER A 80 8.74 -1.31 -1.50
C SER A 80 7.88 -1.19 -0.25
N VAL A 81 8.29 -1.83 0.85
CA VAL A 81 7.75 -1.50 2.17
C VAL A 81 8.23 -0.10 2.54
N ILE A 82 7.47 0.92 2.14
CA ILE A 82 7.72 2.27 2.60
C ILE A 82 7.09 2.38 3.99
N SER A 83 7.88 2.07 5.01
CA SER A 83 7.46 2.29 6.39
C SER A 83 7.32 3.80 6.62
N TYR A 84 6.25 4.18 7.33
CA TYR A 84 5.87 5.57 7.64
C TYR A 84 7.04 6.44 8.18
N GLN A 85 8.05 5.82 8.77
CA GLN A 85 9.25 6.48 9.27
C GLN A 85 10.11 7.14 8.17
N TYR A 86 10.03 6.70 6.90
CA TYR A 86 10.84 7.21 5.80
C TYR A 86 10.20 8.36 4.97
N LEU A 87 8.94 8.73 5.23
CA LEU A 87 8.21 9.71 4.40
C LEU A 87 8.00 11.08 5.06
N VAL A 88 8.48 11.28 6.29
CA VAL A 88 8.22 12.52 7.07
C VAL A 88 9.51 13.17 7.58
N GLU A 89 10.65 12.86 6.95
CA GLU A 89 11.89 13.65 7.07
C GLU A 89 12.06 14.58 5.86
#